data_AF-A0A6L5I0B9-F1
#
_entry.id   AF-A0A6L5I0B9-F1
#
_cell.length_a   1.000
_cell.length_b   1.000
_cell.length_c   1.000
_cell.angle_alpha   90.00
_cell.angle_beta   90.00
_cell.angle_gamma   90.00
#
_symmetry.space_group_name_H-M   'P 1'
#
loop_
_entity.id
_entity.type
_entity.pdbx_description
1 polymer ?
#
loop_
_entity_poly.entity_id
_entity_poly.type
_entity_poly.pdbx_seq_one_letter_code
_entity_poly.pdbx_strand_id
1 'polypeptide(L)' 'MTLTAEQAVLDAHYMARAIELARKGLYTTHPNPRVGCVIVRDGQVVGEGWHERTGEPHAEVHALRAAGALARGATAYVTL' A
#
# COMPACT_ATOMS: atom_id res chain seq x y z
N MET A 1 14.24 6.56 -18.74
CA MET A 1 12.83 6.16 -18.69
C MET A 1 12.08 7.37 -18.16
N THR A 2 11.44 8.13 -19.04
CA THR A 2 10.75 9.37 -18.66
C THR A 2 9.37 8.97 -18.15
N LEU A 3 9.05 9.31 -16.89
CA LEU A 3 7.70 9.14 -16.37
C LEU A 3 6.77 10.04 -17.18
N THR A 4 5.65 9.49 -17.66
CA THR A 4 4.62 10.28 -18.32
C THR A 4 3.85 11.07 -17.26
N ALA A 5 3.26 12.20 -17.64
CA ALA A 5 2.39 12.96 -16.75
C ALA A 5 1.20 12.09 -16.25
N GLU A 6 0.71 11.19 -17.10
CA GLU A 6 -0.32 10.20 -16.76
C GLU A 6 0.16 9.23 -15.65
N GLN A 7 1.38 8.70 -15.75
CA GLN A 7 1.93 7.82 -14.73
C GLN A 7 2.05 8.53 -13.37
N ALA A 8 2.49 9.79 -13.35
CA ALA A 8 2.59 10.56 -12.12
C ALA A 8 1.21 10.79 -11.45
N VAL A 9 0.16 11.00 -12.25
CA VAL A 9 -1.23 11.11 -11.74
C VAL A 9 -1.69 9.78 -11.15
N LEU A 10 -1.43 8.66 -11.83
CA LEU A 10 -1.76 7.33 -11.33
C LEU A 10 -1.00 7.01 -10.04
N ASP A 11 0.30 7.30 -9.98
CA ASP A 11 1.12 7.09 -8.79
C ASP A 11 0.59 7.90 -7.59
N ALA A 12 0.22 9.16 -7.82
CA ALA A 12 -0.40 9.99 -6.79
C ALA A 12 -1.75 9.43 -6.34
N HIS A 13 -2.57 8.89 -7.25
CA HIS A 13 -3.84 8.26 -6.93
C HIS A 13 -3.66 7.02 -6.04
N TYR A 14 -2.75 6.11 -6.40
CA TYR A 14 -2.50 4.91 -5.60
C TYR A 14 -1.81 5.21 -4.27
N MET A 15 -0.91 6.20 -4.22
CA MET A 15 -0.32 6.65 -2.96
C MET A 15 -1.36 7.31 -2.05
N ALA A 16 -2.31 8.09 -2.59
CA ALA A 16 -3.42 8.62 -1.81
C ALA A 16 -4.24 7.49 -1.16
N ARG A 17 -4.48 6.40 -1.90
CA ARG A 17 -5.12 5.20 -1.34
C ARG A 17 -4.30 4.53 -0.24
N ALA A 18 -2.98 4.42 -0.38
CA ALA A 18 -2.11 3.89 0.68
C ALA A 18 -2.17 4.76 1.96
N ILE A 19 -2.23 6.09 1.82
CA ILE A 19 -2.41 7.02 2.94
C ILE A 19 -3.77 6.83 3.62
N GLU A 20 -4.85 6.60 2.87
CA GLU A 20 -6.16 6.27 3.43
C GLU A 20 -6.13 4.98 4.26
N LEU A 21 -5.44 3.95 3.77
CA LEU A 21 -5.26 2.70 4.50
C LEU A 21 -4.47 2.92 5.80
N ALA A 22 -3.39 3.70 5.76
CA ALA A 22 -2.60 4.03 6.96
C ALA A 22 -3.46 4.70 8.06
N ARG A 23 -4.45 5.53 7.68
CA ARG A 23 -5.35 6.19 8.65
C ARG A 23 -6.17 5.20 9.48
N LYS A 24 -6.40 3.97 9.02
CA LYS A 24 -7.13 2.95 9.77
C LYS A 24 -6.40 2.51 11.05
N GLY A 25 -5.07 2.66 11.11
CA GLY A 25 -4.26 2.35 12.30
C GLY A 25 -4.22 3.48 13.36
N LEU A 26 -5.01 4.55 13.19
CA LEU A 26 -4.89 5.78 13.99
C LEU A 26 -4.88 5.57 15.51
N TYR A 27 -5.64 4.61 16.01
CA TYR A 27 -5.84 4.41 17.45
C TYR A 27 -5.24 3.12 18.00
N THR A 28 -4.52 2.36 17.17
CA THR A 28 -4.12 0.99 17.49
C THR A 28 -2.64 0.70 17.28
N THR A 29 -1.92 1.53 16.53
CA THR A 29 -0.53 1.23 16.16
C THR A 29 0.53 1.82 17.08
N HIS A 30 0.21 2.75 17.99
CA HIS A 30 1.21 3.36 18.87
C HIS A 30 1.91 2.29 19.74
N PRO A 31 3.27 2.24 19.78
CA PRO A 31 4.23 3.27 19.36
C PRO A 31 4.69 3.21 17.90
N ASN A 32 4.29 2.19 17.15
CA ASN A 32 4.67 2.00 15.75
C ASN A 32 3.99 3.02 14.82
N PRO A 33 4.63 3.33 13.67
CA PRO A 33 4.04 4.19 12.67
C PRO A 33 2.78 3.58 12.07
N ARG A 34 1.93 4.46 11.54
CA ARG A 34 0.77 4.09 10.74
C ARG A 34 1.25 3.92 9.31
N VAL A 35 1.15 2.70 8.79
CA VAL A 35 1.62 2.36 7.45
C VAL A 35 0.47 1.78 6.65
N GLY A 36 0.34 2.19 5.40
CA GLY A 36 -0.55 1.60 4.42
C GLY A 36 0.23 1.18 3.18
N CYS A 37 -0.23 0.11 2.53
CA CYS A 37 0.39 -0.45 1.34
C CYS A 37 -0.68 -0.85 0.32
N VAL A 38 -0.45 -0.51 -0.94
CA VAL A 38 -1.25 -0.90 -2.10
C VAL A 38 -0.35 -1.57 -3.12
N ILE A 39 -0.76 -2.71 -3.66
CA ILE A 39 -0.07 -3.41 -4.75
C ILE A 39 -0.93 -3.29 -6.01
N VAL A 40 -0.34 -2.76 -7.08
CA VAL A 40 -1.01 -2.51 -8.36
C VAL A 40 -0.34 -3.29 -9.47
N ARG A 41 -1.13 -3.99 -10.27
CA ARG A 41 -0.68 -4.70 -11.46
C ARG A 41 -1.57 -4.34 -12.63
N ASP A 42 -0.95 -3.95 -13.75
CA ASP A 42 -1.66 -3.66 -15.00
C ASP A 42 -2.83 -2.66 -14.80
N GLY A 43 -2.60 -1.64 -13.95
CA GLY A 43 -3.57 -0.59 -13.60
C GLY A 43 -4.62 -1.00 -12.56
N GLN A 44 -4.60 -2.24 -12.06
CA GLN A 44 -5.57 -2.76 -11.09
C GLN A 44 -4.94 -2.95 -9.71
N VAL A 45 -5.64 -2.54 -8.66
CA VAL A 45 -5.27 -2.85 -7.28
C VAL A 45 -5.51 -4.35 -7.06
N VAL A 46 -4.43 -5.09 -6.79
CA VAL A 46 -4.48 -6.53 -6.55
C VAL A 46 -4.27 -6.88 -5.07
N GLY A 47 -3.78 -5.94 -4.25
CA GLY A 47 -3.66 -6.15 -2.81
C GLY A 47 -3.65 -4.84 -2.04
N GLU A 48 -4.24 -4.85 -0.85
CA GLU A 48 -4.26 -3.73 0.09
C GLU A 48 -3.90 -4.22 1.49
N GLY A 49 -3.23 -3.37 2.26
CA GLY A 49 -2.90 -3.65 3.65
C GLY A 49 -2.61 -2.38 4.44
N TRP A 50 -2.78 -2.46 5.75
CA TRP A 50 -2.33 -1.45 6.70
C TRP A 50 -1.80 -2.13 7.96
N HIS A 51 -0.94 -1.43 8.70
CA HIS A 51 -0.52 -1.90 10.01
C HIS A 51 -1.69 -1.76 10.99
N GLU A 52 -2.28 -2.87 11.41
CA GLU A 52 -3.50 -2.86 12.22
C GLU A 52 -3.25 -2.50 13.69
N ARG A 53 -2.16 -2.99 14.28
CA ARG A 53 -1.77 -2.69 15.68
C ARG A 53 -0.32 -3.05 15.93
N THR A 54 0.25 -2.50 17.00
CA THR A 54 1.61 -2.87 17.44
C THR A 54 1.75 -4.38 17.65
N GLY A 55 2.83 -4.96 17.12
CA GLY A 55 3.15 -6.39 17.24
C GLY A 55 2.52 -7.29 16.16
N GLU A 56 1.55 -6.78 15.41
CA GLU A 56 0.99 -7.48 14.24
C GLU A 56 1.85 -7.23 12.98
N PRO A 57 1.62 -8.00 11.89
CA PRO A 57 2.35 -7.80 10.64
C PRO A 57 2.28 -6.37 10.10
N HIS A 58 3.30 -6.02 9.31
CA HIS A 58 3.34 -4.74 8.61
C HIS A 58 2.31 -4.70 7.47
N ALA A 59 2.01 -3.50 6.98
CA ALA A 59 1.03 -3.27 5.90
C ALA A 59 1.35 -4.09 4.64
N GLU A 60 2.63 -4.17 4.28
CA GLU A 60 3.15 -4.88 3.10
C GLU A 60 2.85 -6.37 3.18
N VAL A 61 2.90 -6.97 4.37
CA VAL A 61 2.59 -8.39 4.56
C VAL A 61 1.12 -8.67 4.25
N HIS A 62 0.22 -7.81 4.74
CA HIS A 62 -1.21 -7.92 4.43
C HIS A 62 -1.48 -7.70 2.94
N ALA A 63 -0.87 -6.67 2.33
CA ALA A 63 -1.02 -6.38 0.91
C ALA A 63 -0.49 -7.51 0.02
N LEU A 64 0.68 -8.09 0.33
CA LEU A 64 1.26 -9.23 -0.39
C LEU A 64 0.41 -10.49 -0.26
N ARG A 65 -0.14 -10.77 0.93
CA ARG A 65 -1.06 -11.90 1.14
C ARG A 65 -2.33 -11.72 0.32
N ALA A 66 -2.89 -10.52 0.27
CA ALA A 66 -4.06 -10.20 -0.55
C ALA A 66 -3.77 -10.34 -2.05
N ALA A 67 -2.60 -9.87 -2.52
CA ALA A 67 -2.20 -9.96 -3.92
C ALA A 67 -1.82 -11.37 -4.38
N GLY A 68 -1.29 -12.20 -3.49
CA GLY A 68 -0.84 -13.56 -3.81
C GLY A 68 0.11 -13.58 -5.02
N ALA A 69 -0.17 -14.44 -5.99
CA ALA A 69 0.66 -14.58 -7.19
C ALA A 69 0.69 -13.32 -8.07
N LEU A 70 -0.33 -12.45 -7.98
CA LEU A 70 -0.41 -11.23 -8.80
C LEU A 70 0.64 -10.20 -8.39
N ALA A 71 1.22 -10.30 -7.19
CA ALA A 71 2.28 -9.40 -6.72
C ALA A 71 3.55 -9.43 -7.59
N ARG A 72 3.83 -10.54 -8.29
CA ARG A 72 5.05 -10.67 -9.09
C ARG A 72 5.01 -9.75 -10.32
N GLY A 73 5.87 -8.74 -10.35
CA GLY A 73 5.92 -7.75 -11.43
C GLY A 73 4.91 -6.60 -11.26
N ALA A 74 4.27 -6.51 -10.08
CA ALA A 74 3.43 -5.39 -9.70
C ALA A 74 4.26 -4.23 -9.12
N THR A 75 3.64 -3.06 -8.99
CA THR A 75 4.17 -1.90 -8.27
C THR A 75 3.58 -1.84 -6.87
N ALA A 76 4.41 -1.61 -5.86
CA ALA A 76 3.96 -1.38 -4.48
C ALA A 76 4.06 0.11 -4.13
N TYR A 77 2.97 0.67 -3.62
CA TYR A 77 2.91 2.01 -3.06
C TYR A 77 2.83 1.87 -1.54
N VAL A 78 3.86 2.32 -0.83
CA VAL A 78 3.98 2.19 0.63
C VAL A 78 4.27 3.55 1.25
N THR A 79 3.64 3.84 2.40
CA THR A 79 3.72 5.17 3.02
C THR A 79 4.97 5.39 3.87
N LEU A 80 5.74 4.34 4.20
CA LEU A 80 7.02 4.38 4.93
C LEU A 80 7.83 3.11 4.66
#